data_AF-C9SNA4-F1
#
_entry.id   AF-C9SNA4-F1
#
_cell.length_a   1.000
_cell.length_b   1.000
_cell.length_c   1.000
_cell.angle_alpha   90.00
_cell.angle_beta   90.00
_cell.angle_gamma   90.00
#
_symmetry.space_group_name_H-M   'P 1'
#
loop_
_entity.id
_entity.type
_entity.pdbx_description
1 polymer ?
#
loop_
_entity_poly.entity_id
_entity_poly.type
_entity_poly.pdbx_seq_one_letter_code
_entity_poly.pdbx_strand_id
1 'polypeptide(L)'
;MVLASIAGDTDPSWSEVEADGIYVFDLQLWAEGRDVAGSISRHPWSSSSEKDLVLDIGVFNTALPYGEPSPLVPGSAAVQMLRQQLADSLALRVLGIPNPSQSGTEPAITDDTRVSVLFSGGLDCTVLARLASDLLPPDQGIDLLNVAFENPRVAGTRRKDAIESIYEICPDRVTGRKSFAELVQVCPARRWKFVAVNVPYTETLAHRSQVVSLMYPHRTEMDISISFALYFAARGVGEAQATPSSEPVPYATPARVLLSGLGADELFGGYSRHAVAFERGGYQALVDELKLDVGRLGERNLGRDDRIMAHWGREVRFPFLDERLVKWAVETPAWGKCDFNHPQTETMVEPAKRVLRLLAEELGMRSVAREKKRAANMGGPRQIQFGAKTAKMVSGQSKGTDLILEFAS
;
A
#
# COMPACT_ATOMS: atom_id res chain seq x y z
N MET A 1 -13.48 -28.41 11.93
CA MET A 1 -12.83 -27.15 11.50
C MET A 1 -12.26 -27.37 10.10
N VAL A 2 -12.49 -26.46 9.15
CA VAL A 2 -11.86 -26.51 7.82
C VAL A 2 -10.76 -25.45 7.81
N LEU A 3 -9.57 -25.76 7.29
CA LEU A 3 -8.54 -24.77 7.05
C LEU A 3 -8.59 -24.40 5.58
N ALA A 4 -8.67 -23.11 5.27
CA ALA A 4 -8.64 -22.62 3.91
C ALA A 4 -7.82 -21.33 3.84
N SER A 5 -7.04 -21.18 2.76
CA SER A 5 -6.38 -19.91 2.44
C SER A 5 -7.36 -18.85 1.93
N ILE A 6 -8.52 -19.28 1.45
CA ILE A 6 -9.65 -18.45 1.01
C ILE A 6 -10.95 -19.08 1.50
N ALA A 7 -11.81 -18.31 2.17
CA ALA A 7 -13.16 -18.75 2.47
C ALA A 7 -13.95 -18.85 1.15
N GLY A 8 -14.55 -20.01 0.85
CA GLY A 8 -15.35 -20.19 -0.36
C GLY A 8 -16.61 -19.33 -0.32
N ASP A 9 -17.50 -19.62 0.62
CA ASP A 9 -18.67 -18.80 0.93
C ASP A 9 -18.40 -17.90 2.15
N THR A 10 -19.04 -16.73 2.19
CA THR A 10 -19.01 -15.83 3.35
C THR A 10 -19.82 -16.42 4.51
N ASP A 11 -19.26 -17.44 5.17
CA ASP A 11 -19.86 -18.12 6.31
C ASP A 11 -19.30 -17.53 7.61
N PRO A 12 -20.14 -17.05 8.55
CA PRO A 12 -19.71 -16.54 9.86
C PRO A 12 -19.00 -17.58 10.73
N SER A 13 -18.99 -18.86 10.36
CA SER A 13 -18.20 -19.90 11.00
C SER A 13 -16.69 -19.77 10.72
N TRP A 14 -16.28 -19.03 9.69
CA TRP A 14 -14.88 -18.74 9.43
C TRP A 14 -14.35 -17.65 10.36
N SER A 15 -13.27 -17.96 11.07
CA SER A 15 -12.45 -16.96 11.75
C SER A 15 -11.09 -16.89 11.09
N GLU A 16 -10.61 -15.68 10.83
CA GLU A 16 -9.22 -15.47 10.40
C GLU A 16 -8.29 -15.81 11.58
N VAL A 17 -7.21 -16.52 11.25
CA VAL A 17 -6.21 -16.93 12.23
C VAL A 17 -5.08 -15.93 12.16
N GLU A 18 -4.68 -15.40 13.32
CA GLU A 18 -3.60 -14.43 13.41
C GLU A 18 -2.27 -15.04 12.95
N ALA A 19 -1.41 -14.21 12.37
CA ALA A 19 -0.05 -14.59 12.02
C ALA A 19 0.89 -14.53 13.24
N ASP A 20 0.50 -15.16 14.35
CA ASP A 20 1.14 -15.06 15.66
C ASP A 20 1.94 -16.33 16.05
N GLY A 21 2.15 -17.22 15.08
CA GLY A 21 2.95 -18.42 15.21
C GLY A 21 2.81 -19.36 14.02
N ILE A 22 3.39 -20.54 14.17
CA ILE A 22 3.24 -21.68 13.26
C ILE A 22 2.11 -22.55 13.79
N TYR A 23 1.07 -22.73 12.98
CA TYR A 23 -0.01 -23.67 13.25
C TYR A 23 0.32 -25.01 12.57
N VAL A 24 0.35 -26.08 13.36
CA VAL A 24 0.66 -27.44 12.90
C VAL A 24 -0.60 -28.28 13.00
N PHE A 25 -0.97 -28.92 11.89
CA PHE A 25 -2.08 -29.86 11.84
C PHE A 25 -1.56 -31.29 11.80
N ASP A 26 -1.90 -32.08 12.81
CA ASP A 26 -1.50 -33.49 12.93
C ASP A 26 -2.48 -34.39 12.18
N LEU A 27 -2.02 -34.94 11.06
CA LEU A 27 -2.81 -35.85 10.21
C LEU A 27 -3.06 -37.21 10.85
N GLN A 28 -2.21 -37.67 11.77
CA GLN A 28 -2.39 -38.96 12.46
C GLN A 28 -3.50 -38.84 13.50
N LEU A 29 -3.46 -37.80 14.34
CA LEU A 29 -4.53 -37.54 15.31
C LEU A 29 -5.88 -37.36 14.63
N TRP A 30 -5.91 -36.67 13.47
CA TRP A 30 -7.12 -36.54 12.67
C TRP A 30 -7.63 -37.89 12.14
N ALA A 31 -6.73 -38.74 11.61
CA ALA A 31 -7.07 -40.07 11.10
C ALA A 31 -7.61 -41.00 12.20
N GLU A 32 -7.22 -40.80 13.47
CA GLU A 32 -7.72 -41.51 14.64
C GLU A 32 -9.12 -41.05 15.12
N GLY A 33 -9.78 -40.16 14.36
CA GLY A 33 -11.14 -39.71 14.64
C GLY A 33 -11.23 -38.56 15.65
N ARG A 34 -10.10 -37.90 15.97
CA ARG A 34 -10.11 -36.65 16.72
C ARG A 34 -10.69 -35.54 15.84
N ASP A 35 -11.50 -34.67 16.43
CA ASP A 35 -11.91 -33.44 15.74
C ASP A 35 -10.67 -32.60 15.38
N VAL A 36 -10.76 -31.87 14.27
CA VAL A 36 -9.70 -31.03 13.70
C VAL A 36 -9.17 -30.03 14.73
N ALA A 37 -10.04 -29.45 15.57
CA ALA A 37 -9.63 -28.53 16.63
C ALA A 37 -8.70 -29.20 17.66
N GLY A 38 -8.90 -30.49 17.94
CA GLY A 38 -8.05 -31.27 18.83
C GLY A 38 -6.77 -31.81 18.18
N SER A 39 -6.54 -31.48 16.90
CA SER A 39 -5.41 -31.91 16.07
C SER A 39 -4.56 -30.73 15.56
N ILE A 40 -4.89 -29.49 15.95
CA ILE A 40 -4.05 -28.31 15.69
C ILE A 40 -3.27 -27.92 16.95
N SER A 41 -1.96 -27.79 16.81
CA SER A 41 -1.09 -27.15 17.80
C SER A 41 -0.56 -25.82 17.27
N ARG A 42 -0.53 -24.80 18.13
CA ARG A 42 0.07 -23.49 17.83
C ARG A 42 1.45 -23.40 18.47
N HIS A 43 2.45 -23.04 17.68
CA HIS A 43 3.81 -22.75 18.11
C HIS A 43 4.07 -21.26 17.91
N PRO A 44 4.00 -20.43 18.97
CA PRO A 44 4.17 -18.98 18.83
C PRO A 44 5.56 -18.62 18.30
N TRP A 45 5.69 -17.50 17.58
CA TRP A 45 6.99 -17.04 17.06
C TRP A 45 8.00 -16.79 18.18
N SER A 46 7.53 -16.25 19.29
CA SER A 46 8.32 -15.98 20.48
C SER A 46 7.57 -16.43 21.73
N SER A 47 8.31 -16.97 22.70
CA SER A 47 7.82 -17.16 24.08
C SER A 47 8.11 -15.96 24.98
N SER A 48 8.70 -14.89 24.42
CA SER A 48 9.11 -13.71 25.15
C SER A 48 7.91 -12.93 25.70
N SER A 49 8.00 -12.56 26.98
CA SER A 49 7.08 -11.64 27.64
C SER A 49 7.60 -10.20 27.65
N GLU A 50 8.58 -9.88 26.79
CA GLU A 50 9.16 -8.55 26.70
C GLU A 50 8.08 -7.48 26.47
N LYS A 51 8.01 -6.55 27.42
CA LYS A 51 7.13 -5.40 27.32
C LYS A 51 7.57 -4.58 26.11
N ASP A 52 6.59 -4.21 25.28
CA ASP A 52 6.78 -3.40 24.06
C ASP A 52 7.35 -4.15 22.84
N LEU A 53 7.48 -5.49 22.89
CA LEU A 53 7.69 -6.30 21.68
C LEU A 53 6.49 -6.15 20.73
N VAL A 54 6.75 -5.80 19.47
CA VAL A 54 5.72 -5.59 18.44
C VAL A 54 5.97 -6.53 17.27
N LEU A 55 4.91 -7.26 16.88
CA LEU A 55 4.90 -8.24 15.78
C LEU A 55 5.98 -9.34 15.91
N ASP A 56 6.49 -9.60 17.12
CA ASP A 56 7.63 -10.50 17.37
C ASP A 56 8.93 -10.14 16.62
N ILE A 57 9.05 -8.91 16.10
CA ILE A 57 10.18 -8.45 15.26
C ILE A 57 11.15 -7.56 16.05
N GLY A 58 10.64 -6.64 16.86
CA GLY A 58 11.48 -5.68 17.58
C GLY A 58 10.79 -5.01 18.75
N VAL A 59 11.59 -4.46 19.68
CA VAL A 59 11.09 -3.73 20.85
C VAL A 59 10.81 -2.30 20.44
N PHE A 60 9.55 -1.89 20.57
CA PHE A 60 9.13 -0.55 20.16
C PHE A 60 9.81 0.50 21.05
N ASN A 61 10.48 1.46 20.43
CA ASN A 61 11.18 2.51 21.15
C ASN A 61 10.18 3.53 21.72
N THR A 62 10.01 3.46 23.04
CA THR A 62 9.12 4.34 23.81
C THR A 62 9.86 5.50 24.48
N ALA A 63 11.14 5.72 24.15
CA ALA A 63 11.91 6.82 24.70
C ALA A 63 11.30 8.18 24.32
N LEU A 64 11.43 9.14 25.22
CA LEU A 64 11.07 10.54 25.00
C LEU A 64 12.36 11.36 24.85
N PRO A 65 12.37 12.43 24.04
CA PRO A 65 13.58 13.22 23.86
C PRO A 65 13.92 14.00 25.14
N TYR A 66 15.21 14.01 25.51
CA TYR A 66 15.72 14.91 26.54
C TYR A 66 15.99 16.28 25.89
N GLY A 67 15.06 17.23 26.07
CA GLY A 67 15.12 18.54 25.42
C GLY A 67 14.60 18.53 23.98
N GLU A 68 14.92 19.56 23.21
CA GLU A 68 14.51 19.64 21.80
C GLU A 68 15.40 18.74 20.93
N PRO A 69 14.83 17.73 20.24
CA PRO A 69 15.60 16.87 19.35
C PRO A 69 16.16 17.68 18.16
N SER A 70 17.29 17.28 17.61
CA SER A 70 17.80 17.88 16.37
C SER A 70 16.88 17.56 15.19
N PRO A 71 16.66 18.50 14.26
CA PRO A 71 15.79 18.28 13.11
C PRO A 71 16.35 17.21 12.17
N LEU A 72 15.45 16.44 11.54
CA LEU A 72 15.84 15.57 10.43
C LEU A 72 16.15 16.44 9.20
N VAL A 73 17.33 16.22 8.62
CA VAL A 73 17.84 16.95 7.45
C VAL A 73 18.37 15.96 6.40
N PRO A 74 18.56 16.39 5.15
CA PRO A 74 19.28 15.57 4.16
C PRO A 74 20.63 15.12 4.72
N GLY A 75 21.00 13.85 4.53
CA GLY A 75 22.21 13.25 5.08
C GLY A 75 22.14 12.82 6.55
N SER A 76 21.02 13.03 7.26
CA SER A 76 20.83 12.45 8.60
C SER A 76 21.02 10.92 8.57
N ALA A 77 21.64 10.35 9.60
CA ALA A 77 21.93 8.91 9.68
C ALA A 77 20.68 8.03 9.50
N ALA A 78 19.53 8.47 9.99
CA ALA A 78 18.25 7.77 9.81
C ALA A 78 17.81 7.69 8.35
N VAL A 79 18.11 8.71 7.52
CA VAL A 79 17.79 8.72 6.09
C VAL A 79 18.67 7.73 5.34
N GLN A 80 19.96 7.69 5.66
CA GLN A 80 20.90 6.72 5.08
C GLN A 80 20.55 5.28 5.49
N MET A 81 20.18 5.07 6.75
CA MET A 81 19.74 3.75 7.23
C MET A 81 18.45 3.31 6.54
N LEU A 82 17.45 4.20 6.40
CA LEU A 82 16.23 3.90 5.64
C LEU A 82 16.55 3.53 4.19
N ARG A 83 17.44 4.29 3.53
CA ARG A 83 17.85 3.99 2.16
C ARG A 83 18.42 2.59 2.03
N GLN A 84 19.34 2.22 2.92
CA GLN A 84 19.97 0.92 2.93
C GLN A 84 18.95 -0.21 3.16
N GLN A 85 18.16 -0.11 4.23
CA GLN A 85 17.15 -1.12 4.58
C GLN A 85 16.13 -1.31 3.46
N LEU A 86 15.68 -0.21 2.84
CA LEU A 86 14.68 -0.27 1.77
C LEU A 86 15.27 -0.81 0.46
N ALA A 87 16.55 -0.50 0.16
CA ALA A 87 17.25 -1.07 -0.98
C ALA A 87 17.47 -2.59 -0.82
N ASP A 88 17.90 -3.04 0.35
CA ASP A 88 18.10 -4.47 0.66
C ASP A 88 16.76 -5.22 0.59
N SER A 89 15.72 -4.64 1.18
CA SER A 89 14.36 -5.18 1.12
C SER A 89 13.83 -5.28 -0.32
N LEU A 90 14.04 -4.25 -1.14
CA LEU A 90 13.63 -4.24 -2.54
C LEU A 90 14.41 -5.26 -3.36
N ALA A 91 15.73 -5.38 -3.17
CA ALA A 91 16.57 -6.31 -3.91
C ALA A 91 16.05 -7.75 -3.83
N LEU A 92 15.67 -8.20 -2.62
CA LEU A 92 15.06 -9.52 -2.40
C LEU A 92 13.71 -9.69 -3.10
N ARG A 93 12.99 -8.58 -3.34
CA ARG A 93 11.63 -8.56 -3.88
C ARG A 93 11.57 -8.29 -5.37
N VAL A 94 12.62 -7.80 -6.01
CA VAL A 94 12.62 -7.45 -7.45
C VAL A 94 13.62 -8.24 -8.28
N LEU A 95 14.68 -8.75 -7.65
CA LEU A 95 15.70 -9.55 -8.33
C LEU A 95 15.28 -11.02 -8.41
N GLY A 96 15.73 -11.71 -9.46
CA GLY A 96 15.48 -13.14 -9.64
C GLY A 96 14.04 -13.50 -10.01
N ILE A 97 13.19 -12.53 -10.36
CA ILE A 97 11.83 -12.82 -10.84
C ILE A 97 11.92 -13.50 -12.21
N PRO A 98 11.30 -14.68 -12.38
CA PRO A 98 11.26 -15.37 -13.66
C PRO A 98 10.55 -14.56 -14.74
N ASN A 99 10.90 -14.82 -16.00
CA ASN A 99 10.17 -14.23 -17.11
C ASN A 99 8.71 -14.73 -17.10
N PRO A 100 7.71 -13.83 -17.27
CA PRO A 100 6.32 -14.24 -17.38
C PRO A 100 6.14 -15.25 -18.53
N SER A 101 5.39 -16.32 -18.27
CA SER A 101 5.07 -17.33 -19.28
C SER A 101 4.37 -16.69 -20.48
N GLN A 102 4.94 -16.84 -21.68
CA GLN A 102 4.31 -16.36 -22.91
C GLN A 102 3.11 -17.24 -23.24
N SER A 103 1.90 -16.75 -23.01
CA SER A 103 0.68 -17.42 -23.46
C SER A 103 0.45 -17.12 -24.95
N GLY A 104 0.79 -18.06 -25.83
CA GLY A 104 0.25 -18.12 -27.20
C GLY A 104 1.17 -17.62 -28.32
N THR A 105 0.92 -18.18 -29.52
CA THR A 105 1.66 -18.13 -30.79
C THR A 105 1.69 -16.76 -31.49
N GLU A 106 2.23 -15.73 -30.83
CA GLU A 106 2.49 -14.42 -31.42
C GLU A 106 4.00 -14.11 -31.36
N PRO A 107 4.58 -13.37 -32.33
CA PRO A 107 6.01 -13.11 -32.37
C PRO A 107 6.46 -12.39 -31.08
N ALA A 108 7.64 -12.78 -30.57
CA ALA A 108 8.24 -12.33 -29.32
C ALA A 108 7.93 -10.87 -28.96
N ILE A 109 7.00 -10.68 -28.02
CA ILE A 109 6.85 -9.39 -27.34
C ILE A 109 8.15 -9.15 -26.57
N THR A 110 8.91 -8.15 -27.00
CA THR A 110 10.17 -7.64 -26.43
C THR A 110 9.98 -6.96 -25.06
N ASP A 111 8.93 -7.30 -24.34
CA ASP A 111 8.51 -6.63 -23.13
C ASP A 111 9.00 -7.38 -21.89
N ASP A 112 10.28 -7.18 -21.60
CA ASP A 112 10.89 -7.68 -20.36
C ASP A 112 10.40 -6.89 -19.13
N THR A 113 9.11 -6.96 -18.82
CA THR A 113 8.51 -6.30 -17.67
C THR A 113 8.03 -7.34 -16.66
N ARG A 114 8.71 -7.40 -15.51
CA ARG A 114 8.49 -8.46 -14.50
C ARG A 114 7.90 -7.94 -13.20
N VAL A 115 8.02 -6.64 -12.98
CA VAL A 115 7.58 -5.95 -11.77
C VAL A 115 6.66 -4.81 -12.15
N SER A 116 5.55 -4.72 -11.43
CA SER A 116 4.66 -3.57 -11.43
C SER A 116 4.64 -2.92 -10.06
N VAL A 117 4.34 -1.63 -9.99
CA VAL A 117 4.12 -0.89 -8.75
C VAL A 117 2.66 -0.49 -8.69
N LEU A 118 1.99 -0.76 -7.56
CA LEU A 118 0.68 -0.17 -7.26
C LEU A 118 0.89 1.33 -7.01
N PHE A 119 0.52 2.15 -7.99
CA PHE A 119 1.06 3.50 -8.12
C PHE A 119 -0.03 4.57 -8.04
N SER A 120 -0.26 5.11 -6.84
CA SER A 120 -1.11 6.28 -6.63
C SER A 120 -0.41 7.61 -6.93
N GLY A 121 0.90 7.58 -7.18
CA GLY A 121 1.76 8.76 -7.24
C GLY A 121 2.13 9.34 -5.88
N GLY A 122 1.64 8.78 -4.78
CA GLY A 122 2.05 9.18 -3.44
C GLY A 122 3.53 8.90 -3.16
N LEU A 123 4.05 9.48 -2.08
CA LEU A 123 5.44 9.35 -1.64
C LEU A 123 5.93 7.90 -1.64
N ASP A 124 5.17 7.00 -1.01
CA ASP A 124 5.63 5.65 -0.68
C ASP A 124 5.88 4.81 -1.94
N CYS A 125 4.86 4.66 -2.78
CA CYS A 125 4.97 3.92 -4.04
C CYS A 125 5.97 4.55 -5.02
N THR A 126 6.14 5.87 -4.99
CA THR A 126 7.08 6.58 -5.87
C THR A 126 8.52 6.35 -5.45
N VAL A 127 8.82 6.35 -4.14
CA VAL A 127 10.14 5.99 -3.64
C VAL A 127 10.48 4.54 -3.98
N LEU A 128 9.52 3.61 -3.85
CA LEU A 128 9.72 2.22 -4.25
C LEU A 128 10.03 2.09 -5.75
N ALA A 129 9.23 2.75 -6.61
CA ALA A 129 9.47 2.75 -8.05
C ALA A 129 10.86 3.31 -8.38
N ARG A 130 11.21 4.47 -7.80
CA ARG A 130 12.50 5.13 -8.01
C ARG A 130 13.67 4.22 -7.61
N LEU A 131 13.64 3.60 -6.43
CA LEU A 131 14.69 2.68 -5.98
C LEU A 131 14.75 1.40 -6.81
N ALA A 132 13.59 0.83 -7.19
CA ALA A 132 13.55 -0.33 -8.07
C ALA A 132 14.23 -0.06 -9.42
N SER A 133 14.17 1.18 -9.93
CA SER A 133 14.90 1.58 -11.13
C SER A 133 16.42 1.53 -10.98
N ASP A 134 16.98 1.69 -9.78
CA ASP A 134 18.43 1.56 -9.57
C ASP A 134 18.87 0.08 -9.50
N LEU A 135 17.97 -0.81 -9.07
CA LEU A 135 18.27 -2.22 -8.85
C LEU A 135 18.09 -3.09 -10.09
N LEU A 136 17.09 -2.77 -10.92
CA LEU A 136 16.75 -3.58 -12.10
C LEU A 136 17.66 -3.26 -13.31
N PRO A 137 17.90 -4.21 -14.22
CA PRO A 137 18.59 -3.94 -15.49
C PRO A 137 17.93 -2.79 -16.25
N PRO A 138 18.66 -1.82 -16.84
CA PRO A 138 18.06 -0.61 -17.43
C PRO A 138 17.00 -0.85 -18.53
N ASP A 139 17.15 -1.93 -19.28
CA ASP A 139 16.26 -2.38 -20.36
C ASP A 139 14.98 -3.07 -19.86
N GLN A 140 14.99 -3.60 -18.63
CA GLN A 140 13.81 -4.16 -17.98
C GLN A 140 12.75 -3.07 -17.76
N GLY A 141 11.48 -3.36 -18.03
CA GLY A 141 10.40 -2.40 -17.82
C GLY A 141 9.92 -2.38 -16.37
N ILE A 142 9.34 -1.25 -15.95
CA ILE A 142 8.57 -1.14 -14.70
C ILE A 142 7.22 -0.51 -15.03
N ASP A 143 6.15 -1.25 -14.75
CA ASP A 143 4.79 -0.77 -14.93
C ASP A 143 4.30 -0.07 -13.66
N LEU A 144 3.66 1.09 -13.83
CA LEU A 144 3.06 1.89 -12.77
C LEU A 144 1.54 1.79 -12.91
N LEU A 145 0.90 0.95 -12.09
CA LEU A 145 -0.53 0.67 -12.18
C LEU A 145 -1.32 1.71 -11.39
N ASN A 146 -2.05 2.58 -12.08
CA ASN A 146 -2.84 3.65 -11.47
C ASN A 146 -4.33 3.50 -11.82
N VAL A 147 -5.15 3.20 -10.81
CA VAL A 147 -6.59 3.00 -11.00
C VAL A 147 -7.41 4.26 -10.68
N ALA A 148 -8.41 4.52 -11.51
CA ALA A 148 -9.39 5.58 -11.34
C ALA A 148 -10.80 5.02 -11.62
N PHE A 149 -11.77 5.46 -10.82
CA PHE A 149 -13.16 5.00 -10.91
C PHE A 149 -14.04 6.12 -11.44
N GLU A 150 -14.99 5.75 -12.29
CA GLU A 150 -16.06 6.65 -12.69
C GLU A 150 -16.93 7.02 -11.49
N ASN A 151 -17.23 8.31 -11.34
CA ASN A 151 -18.15 8.79 -10.33
C ASN A 151 -19.46 9.26 -10.99
N PRO A 152 -20.57 8.49 -10.87
CA PRO A 152 -21.84 8.83 -11.50
C PRO A 152 -22.38 10.23 -11.14
N ARG A 153 -22.09 10.73 -9.92
CA ARG A 153 -22.56 12.06 -9.48
C ARG A 153 -21.82 13.19 -10.19
N VAL A 154 -20.54 12.99 -10.49
CA VAL A 154 -19.70 13.95 -11.23
C VAL A 154 -19.95 13.82 -12.74
N ALA A 155 -20.22 12.60 -13.22
CA ALA A 155 -20.60 12.34 -14.61
C ALA A 155 -21.93 13.02 -14.98
N GLY A 156 -22.94 12.94 -14.11
CA GLY A 156 -24.27 13.53 -14.35
C GLY A 156 -24.31 15.06 -14.33
N THR A 157 -23.30 15.71 -13.74
CA THR A 157 -23.18 17.19 -13.69
C THR A 157 -22.28 17.76 -14.78
N ARG A 158 -21.66 16.91 -15.62
CA ARG A 158 -20.71 17.36 -16.65
C ARG A 158 -21.41 17.65 -17.96
N ARG A 159 -21.00 18.75 -18.63
CA ARG A 159 -21.40 19.01 -20.02
C ARG A 159 -20.75 17.97 -20.93
N LYS A 160 -21.48 17.51 -21.95
CA LYS A 160 -21.02 16.51 -22.93
C LYS A 160 -19.73 16.93 -23.69
N ASP A 161 -19.39 18.21 -23.67
CA ASP A 161 -18.25 18.81 -24.37
C ASP A 161 -16.98 18.98 -23.50
N ALA A 162 -16.91 18.35 -22.32
CA ALA A 162 -15.72 18.44 -21.48
C ALA A 162 -14.54 17.70 -22.14
N ILE A 163 -13.48 18.46 -22.47
CA ILE A 163 -12.28 17.97 -23.18
C ILE A 163 -11.50 16.93 -22.36
N GLU A 164 -11.50 17.08 -21.03
CA GLU A 164 -10.67 16.25 -20.15
C GLU A 164 -11.46 15.06 -19.58
N SER A 165 -10.91 13.85 -19.64
CA SER A 165 -11.56 12.63 -19.14
C SER A 165 -11.95 12.72 -17.65
N ILE A 166 -13.07 12.09 -17.25
CA ILE A 166 -13.52 12.05 -15.83
C ILE A 166 -12.52 11.34 -14.92
N TYR A 167 -11.68 10.48 -15.48
CA TYR A 167 -10.66 9.73 -14.74
C TYR A 167 -9.43 10.59 -14.46
N GLU A 168 -9.07 11.51 -15.36
CA GLU A 168 -7.88 12.35 -15.22
C GLU A 168 -8.01 13.41 -14.11
N ILE A 169 -9.24 13.76 -13.74
CA ILE A 169 -9.51 14.66 -12.60
C ILE A 169 -9.50 13.94 -11.24
N CYS A 170 -9.38 12.61 -11.20
CA CYS A 170 -9.28 11.87 -9.95
C CYS A 170 -8.00 12.27 -9.21
N PRO A 171 -8.04 12.58 -7.89
CA PRO A 171 -6.87 13.06 -7.15
C PRO A 171 -5.64 12.16 -7.27
N ASP A 172 -5.82 10.84 -7.23
CA ASP A 172 -4.72 9.87 -7.35
C ASP A 172 -4.23 9.73 -8.79
N ARG A 173 -5.08 9.99 -9.80
CA ARG A 173 -4.65 10.07 -11.21
C ARG A 173 -3.80 11.33 -11.42
N VAL A 174 -4.25 12.49 -10.96
CA VAL A 174 -3.49 13.75 -11.01
C VAL A 174 -2.12 13.60 -10.34
N THR A 175 -2.09 13.04 -9.13
CA THR A 175 -0.84 12.81 -8.39
C THR A 175 0.03 11.78 -9.11
N GLY A 176 -0.57 10.67 -9.59
CA GLY A 176 0.10 9.65 -10.41
C GLY A 176 0.79 10.24 -11.64
N ARG A 177 0.09 11.06 -12.44
CA ARG A 177 0.64 11.72 -13.64
C ARG A 177 1.84 12.61 -13.30
N LYS A 178 1.74 13.39 -12.22
CA LYS A 178 2.79 14.30 -11.77
C LYS A 178 4.05 13.52 -11.33
N SER A 179 3.87 12.49 -10.51
CA SER A 179 4.98 11.66 -10.02
C SER A 179 5.60 10.80 -11.14
N PHE A 180 4.80 10.34 -12.10
CA PHE A 180 5.28 9.68 -13.30
C PHE A 180 6.15 10.60 -14.17
N ALA A 181 5.72 11.85 -14.38
CA ALA A 181 6.52 12.82 -15.11
C ALA A 181 7.88 13.08 -14.43
N GLU A 182 7.90 13.20 -13.10
CA GLU A 182 9.15 13.34 -12.33
C GLU A 182 10.02 12.08 -12.42
N LEU A 183 9.44 10.88 -12.34
CA LEU A 183 10.18 9.61 -12.50
C LEU A 183 10.86 9.51 -13.87
N VAL A 184 10.16 9.89 -14.94
CA VAL A 184 10.72 9.90 -16.31
C VAL A 184 11.88 10.89 -16.42
N GLN A 185 11.79 12.04 -15.76
CA GLN A 185 12.88 13.03 -15.75
C GLN A 185 14.09 12.56 -14.93
N VAL A 186 13.87 11.95 -13.77
CA VAL A 186 14.93 11.51 -12.85
C VAL A 186 15.58 10.21 -13.33
N CYS A 187 14.83 9.32 -13.96
CA CYS A 187 15.30 8.03 -14.50
C CYS A 187 14.99 7.91 -16.00
N PRO A 188 15.63 8.70 -16.86
CA PRO A 188 15.29 8.75 -18.30
C PRO A 188 15.67 7.48 -19.06
N ALA A 189 16.66 6.72 -18.57
CA ALA A 189 17.07 5.46 -19.18
C ALA A 189 16.10 4.30 -18.87
N ARG A 190 15.23 4.45 -17.87
CA ARG A 190 14.29 3.40 -17.48
C ARG A 190 13.10 3.38 -18.43
N ARG A 191 12.73 2.19 -18.88
CA ARG A 191 11.48 1.95 -19.60
C ARG A 191 10.30 1.93 -18.63
N TRP A 192 9.76 3.11 -18.32
CA TRP A 192 8.53 3.25 -17.55
C TRP A 192 7.31 3.01 -18.43
N LYS A 193 6.24 2.49 -17.82
CA LYS A 193 4.89 2.55 -18.40
C LYS A 193 3.90 2.95 -17.32
N PHE A 194 3.28 4.10 -17.47
CA PHE A 194 2.12 4.46 -16.65
C PHE A 194 0.88 3.79 -17.23
N VAL A 195 0.31 2.82 -16.51
CA VAL A 195 -0.88 2.08 -16.91
C VAL A 195 -2.09 2.69 -16.22
N ALA A 196 -2.85 3.47 -16.97
CA ALA A 196 -4.11 4.07 -16.57
C ALA A 196 -5.23 3.04 -16.59
N VAL A 197 -5.60 2.51 -15.41
CA VAL A 197 -6.74 1.61 -15.24
C VAL A 197 -7.99 2.46 -14.98
N ASN A 198 -8.81 2.66 -16.01
CA ASN A 198 -10.06 3.41 -15.90
C ASN A 198 -11.22 2.43 -15.72
N VAL A 199 -11.95 2.51 -14.61
CA VAL A 199 -13.00 1.55 -14.24
C VAL A 199 -14.38 2.23 -14.32
N PRO A 200 -15.23 1.87 -15.29
CA PRO A 200 -16.61 2.33 -15.35
C PRO A 200 -17.42 1.90 -14.13
N TYR A 201 -18.46 2.67 -13.81
CA TYR A 201 -19.31 2.37 -12.66
C TYR A 201 -20.04 1.02 -12.82
N THR A 202 -20.51 0.73 -14.03
CA THR A 202 -21.17 -0.54 -14.37
C THR A 202 -20.26 -1.75 -14.14
N GLU A 203 -18.97 -1.61 -14.44
CA GLU A 203 -17.97 -2.66 -14.21
C GLU A 203 -17.73 -2.87 -12.71
N THR A 204 -17.67 -1.79 -11.93
CA THR A 204 -17.56 -1.88 -10.47
C THR A 204 -18.74 -2.65 -9.87
N LEU A 205 -19.97 -2.38 -10.34
CA LEU A 205 -21.17 -3.10 -9.89
C LEU A 205 -21.13 -4.58 -10.28
N ALA A 206 -20.69 -4.90 -11.50
CA ALA A 206 -20.63 -6.27 -11.99
C ALA A 206 -19.67 -7.16 -11.16
N HIS A 207 -18.58 -6.58 -10.65
CA HIS A 207 -17.59 -7.30 -9.84
C HIS A 207 -17.85 -7.21 -8.32
N ARG A 208 -18.91 -6.51 -7.88
CA ARG A 208 -19.12 -6.22 -6.47
C ARG A 208 -19.22 -7.48 -5.61
N SER A 209 -20.04 -8.46 -6.00
CA SER A 209 -20.23 -9.69 -5.23
C SER A 209 -18.92 -10.47 -5.04
N GLN A 210 -18.10 -10.54 -6.10
CA GLN A 210 -16.78 -11.18 -6.05
C GLN A 210 -15.84 -10.46 -5.09
N VAL A 211 -15.78 -9.13 -5.12
CA VAL A 211 -14.93 -8.34 -4.23
C VAL A 211 -15.37 -8.45 -2.77
N VAL A 212 -16.67 -8.44 -2.51
CA VAL A 212 -17.26 -8.63 -1.17
C VAL A 212 -16.91 -10.00 -0.60
N SER A 213 -16.97 -11.05 -1.41
CA SER A 213 -16.55 -12.40 -1.01
C SER A 213 -15.04 -12.44 -0.69
N LEU A 214 -14.19 -11.84 -1.52
CA LEU A 214 -12.73 -11.88 -1.33
C LEU A 214 -12.23 -11.09 -0.11
N MET A 215 -12.88 -9.96 0.22
CA MET A 215 -12.45 -9.12 1.34
C MET A 215 -12.85 -9.66 2.71
N TYR A 216 -13.82 -10.59 2.77
CA TYR A 216 -14.25 -11.24 4.01
C TYR A 216 -13.05 -11.83 4.78
N PRO A 217 -13.02 -11.76 6.13
CA PRO A 217 -14.07 -11.32 7.06
C PRO A 217 -14.22 -9.81 7.22
N HIS A 218 -13.38 -9.01 6.55
CA HIS A 218 -13.57 -7.56 6.54
C HIS A 218 -14.87 -7.19 5.83
N ARG A 219 -15.53 -6.16 6.36
CA ARG A 219 -16.94 -5.87 6.02
C ARG A 219 -17.32 -4.41 6.13
N THR A 220 -16.36 -3.50 6.15
CA THR A 220 -16.64 -2.05 6.22
C THR A 220 -16.64 -1.39 4.85
N GLU A 221 -17.27 -0.22 4.75
CA GLU A 221 -17.24 0.63 3.54
C GLU A 221 -15.82 1.05 3.14
N MET A 222 -14.90 1.16 4.11
CA MET A 222 -13.50 1.42 3.83
C MET A 222 -12.80 0.18 3.24
N ASP A 223 -13.12 -1.00 3.74
CA ASP A 223 -12.53 -2.25 3.24
C ASP A 223 -12.93 -2.50 1.78
N ILE A 224 -14.20 -2.32 1.43
CA ILE A 224 -14.65 -2.52 0.03
C ILE A 224 -14.04 -1.48 -0.91
N SER A 225 -13.86 -0.24 -0.45
CA SER A 225 -13.18 0.81 -1.21
C SER A 225 -11.75 0.43 -1.56
N ILE A 226 -10.96 0.03 -0.56
CA ILE A 226 -9.56 -0.39 -0.74
C ILE A 226 -9.51 -1.63 -1.63
N SER A 227 -10.38 -2.60 -1.36
CA SER A 227 -10.49 -3.86 -2.10
C SER A 227 -10.76 -3.62 -3.58
N PHE A 228 -11.72 -2.76 -3.94
CA PHE A 228 -11.99 -2.47 -5.35
C PHE A 228 -10.76 -1.94 -6.09
N ALA A 229 -10.04 -1.01 -5.48
CA ALA A 229 -8.90 -0.44 -6.14
C ALA A 229 -7.73 -1.41 -6.28
N LEU A 230 -7.44 -2.20 -5.24
CA LEU A 230 -6.43 -3.25 -5.33
C LEU A 230 -6.84 -4.30 -6.37
N TYR A 231 -8.11 -4.69 -6.39
CA TYR A 231 -8.67 -5.64 -7.35
C TYR A 231 -8.45 -5.17 -8.79
N PHE A 232 -8.91 -3.96 -9.12
CA PHE A 232 -8.82 -3.46 -10.49
C PHE A 232 -7.40 -3.04 -10.87
N ALA A 233 -6.59 -2.52 -9.94
CA ALA A 233 -5.18 -2.25 -10.21
C ALA A 233 -4.42 -3.55 -10.50
N ALA A 234 -4.59 -4.59 -9.68
CA ALA A 234 -3.90 -5.88 -9.83
C ALA A 234 -4.31 -6.65 -11.09
N ARG A 235 -5.54 -6.43 -11.59
CA ARG A 235 -5.94 -6.91 -12.93
C ARG A 235 -4.92 -6.50 -14.00
N GLY A 236 -4.38 -5.28 -13.89
CA GLY A 236 -3.25 -4.85 -14.69
C GLY A 236 -3.57 -4.60 -16.17
N VAL A 237 -4.83 -4.26 -16.48
CA VAL A 237 -5.30 -3.95 -17.83
C VAL A 237 -5.77 -2.51 -17.87
N GLY A 238 -5.28 -1.72 -18.82
CA GLY A 238 -5.60 -0.31 -18.97
C GLY A 238 -4.93 0.32 -20.19
N GLU A 239 -4.75 1.63 -20.16
CA GLU A 239 -4.06 2.39 -21.22
C GLU A 239 -2.64 2.76 -20.74
N ALA A 240 -1.61 2.27 -21.43
CA ALA A 240 -0.22 2.54 -21.09
C ALA A 240 0.35 3.76 -21.82
N GLN A 241 1.17 4.53 -21.12
CA GLN A 241 1.98 5.62 -21.70
C GLN A 241 3.43 5.47 -21.25
N ALA A 242 4.36 5.52 -22.20
CA ALA A 242 5.79 5.42 -21.93
C ALA A 242 6.38 6.75 -21.42
N THR A 243 5.83 7.87 -21.90
CA THR A 243 6.17 9.22 -21.43
C THR A 243 4.89 10.03 -21.20
N PRO A 244 4.94 11.15 -20.46
CA PRO A 244 3.75 11.99 -20.27
C PRO A 244 3.15 12.54 -21.57
N SER A 245 3.93 12.62 -22.65
CA SER A 245 3.51 13.11 -23.96
C SER A 245 3.15 12.02 -24.96
N SER A 246 3.45 10.74 -24.69
CA SER A 246 3.11 9.65 -25.61
C SER A 246 1.62 9.39 -25.63
N GLU A 247 1.05 9.02 -26.78
CA GLU A 247 -0.35 8.62 -26.87
C GLU A 247 -0.61 7.35 -26.02
N PRO A 248 -1.74 7.28 -25.29
CA PRO A 248 -2.12 6.08 -24.56
C PRO A 248 -2.42 4.91 -25.52
N VAL A 249 -1.90 3.73 -25.19
CA VAL A 249 -2.18 2.49 -25.95
C VAL A 249 -2.80 1.42 -25.05
N PRO A 250 -3.78 0.64 -25.53
CA PRO A 250 -4.30 -0.49 -24.78
C PRO A 250 -3.18 -1.45 -24.37
N TYR A 251 -3.15 -1.84 -23.09
CA TYR A 251 -2.05 -2.60 -22.53
C TYR A 251 -2.52 -3.50 -21.38
N ALA A 252 -1.92 -4.69 -21.31
CA ALA A 252 -2.06 -5.61 -20.21
C ALA A 252 -0.66 -5.96 -19.70
N THR A 253 -0.40 -5.72 -18.41
CA THR A 253 0.93 -5.97 -17.85
C THR A 253 1.23 -7.47 -17.78
N PRO A 254 2.40 -7.91 -18.28
CA PRO A 254 2.86 -9.28 -18.12
C PRO A 254 3.39 -9.55 -16.70
N ALA A 255 3.73 -8.51 -15.93
CA ALA A 255 4.37 -8.62 -14.62
C ALA A 255 3.44 -9.25 -13.56
N ARG A 256 3.84 -10.40 -13.01
CA ARG A 256 3.08 -11.11 -11.98
C ARG A 256 3.35 -10.61 -10.56
N VAL A 257 4.45 -9.88 -10.37
CA VAL A 257 4.85 -9.32 -9.07
C VAL A 257 4.43 -7.85 -8.97
N LEU A 258 3.73 -7.50 -7.89
CA LEU A 258 3.28 -6.15 -7.59
C LEU A 258 4.01 -5.61 -6.35
N LEU A 259 4.61 -4.44 -6.42
CA LEU A 259 5.13 -3.74 -5.25
C LEU A 259 4.04 -2.84 -4.65
N SER A 260 3.87 -2.95 -3.34
CA SER A 260 2.96 -2.10 -2.57
C SER A 260 3.73 -1.19 -1.60
N GLY A 261 3.30 0.07 -1.50
CA GLY A 261 3.82 1.04 -0.53
C GLY A 261 3.24 0.92 0.87
N LEU A 262 2.42 -0.11 1.13
CA LEU A 262 1.77 -0.33 2.42
C LEU A 262 2.79 -0.53 3.55
N GLY A 263 2.48 0.01 4.74
CA GLY A 263 3.33 -0.05 5.94
C GLY A 263 4.11 1.24 6.19
N ALA A 264 4.35 2.06 5.16
CA ALA A 264 5.11 3.30 5.32
C ALA A 264 4.42 4.32 6.25
N ASP A 265 3.09 4.41 6.21
CA ASP A 265 2.33 5.34 7.06
C ASP A 265 2.38 4.92 8.54
N GLU A 266 2.27 3.63 8.84
CA GLU A 266 2.37 3.05 10.19
C GLU A 266 3.78 3.20 10.77
N LEU A 267 4.81 2.87 9.98
CA LEU A 267 6.20 2.87 10.46
C LEU A 267 6.77 4.28 10.64
N PHE A 268 6.40 5.23 9.77
CA PHE A 268 7.02 6.55 9.70
C PHE A 268 6.07 7.71 10.00
N GLY A 269 4.92 7.44 10.62
CA GLY A 269 4.04 8.50 11.11
C GLY A 269 3.34 9.28 9.99
N GLY A 270 2.73 8.59 9.03
CA GLY A 270 2.12 9.22 7.86
C GLY A 270 0.62 9.52 7.95
N TYR A 271 -0.10 8.98 8.93
CA TYR A 271 -1.50 9.32 9.17
C TYR A 271 -1.67 10.70 9.83
N SER A 272 -2.73 11.43 9.46
CA SER A 272 -3.03 12.75 10.04
C SER A 272 -3.28 12.69 11.54
N ARG A 273 -3.77 11.55 12.05
CA ARG A 273 -3.96 11.33 13.48
C ARG A 273 -2.65 11.34 14.29
N HIS A 274 -1.51 11.01 13.67
CA HIS A 274 -0.20 11.11 14.34
C HIS A 274 0.17 12.56 14.66
N ALA A 275 -0.08 13.47 13.71
CA ALA A 275 0.12 14.90 13.94
C ALA A 275 -0.81 15.41 15.05
N VAL A 276 -2.09 15.00 15.02
CA VAL A 276 -3.07 15.35 16.07
C VAL A 276 -2.68 14.77 17.43
N ALA A 277 -2.17 13.54 17.49
CA ALA A 277 -1.69 12.93 18.72
C ALA A 277 -0.50 13.72 19.30
N PHE A 278 0.46 14.09 18.45
CA PHE A 278 1.58 14.93 18.83
C PHE A 278 1.14 16.31 19.35
N GLU A 279 0.21 16.98 18.66
CA GLU A 279 -0.34 18.27 19.10
C GLU A 279 -1.04 18.17 20.47
N ARG A 280 -1.68 17.04 20.77
CA ARG A 280 -2.43 16.82 22.03
C ARG A 280 -1.54 16.46 23.21
N GLY A 281 -0.50 15.66 23.01
CA GLY A 281 0.26 15.06 24.11
C GLY A 281 1.75 14.89 23.83
N GLY A 282 2.30 15.60 22.85
CA GLY A 282 3.71 15.55 22.47
C GLY A 282 4.16 14.16 22.01
N TYR A 283 5.44 13.86 22.23
CA TYR A 283 6.04 12.58 21.83
C TYR A 283 5.42 11.37 22.50
N GLN A 284 4.90 11.49 23.73
CA GLN A 284 4.27 10.38 24.43
C GLN A 284 3.02 9.89 23.68
N ALA A 285 2.08 10.80 23.40
CA ALA A 285 0.87 10.46 22.66
C ALA A 285 1.15 9.98 21.24
N LEU A 286 2.18 10.55 20.59
CA LEU A 286 2.62 10.09 19.27
C LEU A 286 3.17 8.65 19.30
N VAL A 287 4.02 8.32 20.26
CA VAL A 287 4.59 6.98 20.44
C VAL A 287 3.49 5.96 20.67
N ASP A 288 2.52 6.27 21.54
CA ASP A 288 1.41 5.37 21.85
C ASP A 288 0.55 5.10 20.61
N GLU A 289 0.26 6.14 19.80
CA GLU A 289 -0.50 6.00 18.56
C GLU A 289 0.27 5.20 17.49
N LEU A 290 1.57 5.47 17.29
CA LEU A 290 2.40 4.73 16.35
C LEU A 290 2.50 3.25 16.74
N LYS A 291 2.70 2.96 18.03
CA LYS A 291 2.80 1.60 18.54
C LYS A 291 1.51 0.83 18.31
N LEU A 292 0.36 1.48 18.54
CA LEU A 292 -0.96 0.90 18.27
C LEU A 292 -1.15 0.56 16.79
N ASP A 293 -0.75 1.47 15.90
CA ASP A 293 -0.90 1.29 14.46
C ASP A 293 0.00 0.17 13.90
N VAL A 294 1.27 0.11 14.32
CA VAL A 294 2.18 -0.97 13.91
C VAL A 294 1.69 -2.32 14.45
N GLY A 295 1.20 -2.37 15.70
CA GLY A 295 0.69 -3.60 16.30
C GLY A 295 -0.56 -4.19 15.62
N ARG A 296 -1.27 -3.39 14.81
CA ARG A 296 -2.50 -3.80 14.10
C ARG A 296 -2.31 -4.02 12.60
N LEU A 297 -1.07 -3.99 12.12
CA LEU A 297 -0.78 -3.98 10.69
C LEU A 297 -1.24 -5.27 9.99
N GLY A 298 -0.99 -6.43 10.62
CA GLY A 298 -1.39 -7.74 10.11
C GLY A 298 -2.90 -7.87 9.95
N GLU A 299 -3.64 -7.66 11.05
CA GLU A 299 -5.09 -7.79 11.12
C GLU A 299 -5.83 -6.85 10.16
N ARG A 300 -5.39 -5.59 9.99
CA ARG A 300 -6.21 -4.60 9.28
C ARG A 300 -6.03 -4.56 7.76
N ASN A 301 -4.89 -5.03 7.27
CA ASN A 301 -4.47 -4.71 5.90
C ASN A 301 -4.01 -5.92 5.09
N LEU A 302 -3.26 -6.86 5.67
CA LEU A 302 -2.51 -7.83 4.87
C LEU A 302 -3.38 -8.95 4.30
N GLY A 303 -4.25 -9.56 5.12
CA GLY A 303 -5.09 -10.69 4.70
C GLY A 303 -6.07 -10.32 3.58
N ARG A 304 -6.80 -9.21 3.74
CA ARG A 304 -7.70 -8.65 2.72
C ARG A 304 -6.96 -8.38 1.41
N ASP A 305 -5.83 -7.67 1.48
CA ASP A 305 -5.13 -7.17 0.31
C ASP A 305 -4.55 -8.34 -0.52
N ASP A 306 -4.00 -9.36 0.14
CA ASP A 306 -3.49 -10.56 -0.51
C ASP A 306 -4.59 -11.31 -1.28
N ARG A 307 -5.71 -11.65 -0.61
CA ARG A 307 -6.85 -12.35 -1.25
C ARG A 307 -7.37 -11.62 -2.48
N ILE A 308 -7.49 -10.29 -2.39
CA ILE A 308 -7.99 -9.45 -3.47
C ILE A 308 -7.08 -9.48 -4.70
N MET A 309 -5.77 -9.40 -4.52
CA MET A 309 -4.82 -9.36 -5.64
C MET A 309 -4.48 -10.75 -6.19
N ALA A 310 -4.43 -11.76 -5.31
CA ALA A 310 -4.22 -13.16 -5.68
C ALA A 310 -5.31 -13.69 -6.62
N HIS A 311 -6.54 -13.14 -6.55
CA HIS A 311 -7.61 -13.43 -7.51
C HIS A 311 -7.17 -13.28 -8.97
N TRP A 312 -6.29 -12.31 -9.27
CA TRP A 312 -5.77 -12.07 -10.62
C TRP A 312 -4.46 -12.83 -10.90
N GLY A 313 -4.07 -13.77 -10.05
CA GLY A 313 -2.80 -14.49 -10.14
C GLY A 313 -1.61 -13.53 -10.04
N ARG A 314 -1.70 -12.55 -9.14
CA ARG A 314 -0.62 -11.58 -8.87
C ARG A 314 -0.12 -11.77 -7.44
N GLU A 315 1.20 -11.75 -7.29
CA GLU A 315 1.88 -11.79 -6.00
C GLU A 315 2.21 -10.36 -5.58
N VAL A 316 1.66 -9.91 -4.45
CA VAL A 316 2.06 -8.62 -3.87
C VAL A 316 3.27 -8.78 -2.96
N ARG A 317 4.21 -7.85 -3.05
CA ARG A 317 5.38 -7.75 -2.17
C ARG A 317 5.39 -6.40 -1.49
N PHE A 318 5.74 -6.40 -0.20
CA PHE A 318 5.68 -5.24 0.67
C PHE A 318 7.09 -4.86 1.17
N PRO A 319 7.84 -3.99 0.46
CA PRO A 319 9.21 -3.66 0.86
C PRO A 319 9.31 -2.96 2.22
N PHE A 320 8.31 -2.15 2.59
CA PHE A 320 8.28 -1.51 3.90
C PHE A 320 8.00 -2.48 5.05
N LEU A 321 7.55 -3.71 4.77
CA LEU A 321 7.26 -4.71 5.80
C LEU A 321 8.35 -5.78 5.88
N ASP A 322 9.53 -5.51 5.33
CA ASP A 322 10.69 -6.36 5.55
C ASP A 322 11.07 -6.37 7.04
N GLU A 323 11.30 -7.56 7.61
CA GLU A 323 11.57 -7.73 9.04
C GLU A 323 12.73 -6.85 9.53
N ARG A 324 13.80 -6.69 8.73
CA ARG A 324 14.96 -5.87 9.11
C ARG A 324 14.61 -4.38 9.12
N LEU A 325 13.84 -3.94 8.13
CA LEU A 325 13.37 -2.56 8.04
C LEU A 325 12.36 -2.26 9.16
N VAL A 326 11.40 -3.14 9.40
CA VAL A 326 10.41 -3.02 10.48
C VAL A 326 11.11 -2.97 11.82
N LYS A 327 12.04 -3.90 12.10
CA LYS A 327 12.84 -3.91 13.33
C LYS A 327 13.55 -2.58 13.55
N TRP A 328 14.29 -2.11 12.54
CA TRP A 328 14.96 -0.82 12.62
C TRP A 328 13.96 0.33 12.86
N ALA A 329 12.83 0.34 12.16
CA ALA A 329 11.83 1.39 12.30
C ALA A 329 11.18 1.37 13.69
N VAL A 330 10.80 0.22 14.24
CA VAL A 330 10.19 0.17 15.59
C VAL A 330 11.19 0.52 16.68
N GLU A 331 12.46 0.15 16.54
CA GLU A 331 13.54 0.44 17.51
C GLU A 331 14.10 1.87 17.38
N THR A 332 13.81 2.57 16.27
CA THR A 332 14.20 3.97 16.09
C THR A 332 13.22 4.88 16.85
N PRO A 333 13.71 5.87 17.63
CA PRO A 333 12.84 6.84 18.30
C PRO A 333 11.92 7.60 17.35
N ALA A 334 10.76 8.06 17.84
CA ALA A 334 9.76 8.74 17.00
C ALA A 334 10.35 9.93 16.22
N TRP A 335 11.14 10.80 16.87
CA TRP A 335 11.79 11.96 16.22
C TRP A 335 12.83 11.59 15.15
N GLY A 336 13.34 10.36 15.14
CA GLY A 336 14.21 9.84 14.10
C GLY A 336 13.47 9.38 12.83
N LYS A 337 12.13 9.40 12.85
CA LYS A 337 11.25 8.91 11.77
C LYS A 337 10.29 9.98 11.28
N CYS A 338 9.52 10.55 12.22
CA CYS A 338 8.57 11.62 12.01
C CYS A 338 8.93 12.81 12.91
N ASP A 339 9.08 13.98 12.30
CA ASP A 339 9.70 15.12 12.96
C ASP A 339 8.67 16.23 13.17
N PHE A 340 7.61 15.92 13.91
CA PHE A 340 6.50 16.84 14.19
C PHE A 340 6.88 18.05 15.03
N ASN A 341 8.02 17.99 15.73
CA ASN A 341 8.54 19.13 16.50
C ASN A 341 9.02 20.28 15.59
N HIS A 342 9.42 19.98 14.36
CA HIS A 342 9.84 20.99 13.39
C HIS A 342 8.80 21.07 12.26
N PRO A 343 7.96 22.13 12.20
CA PRO A 343 6.92 22.23 11.19
C PRO A 343 7.50 22.40 9.78
N GLN A 344 6.64 22.23 8.77
CA GLN A 344 7.01 22.48 7.37
C GLN A 344 7.32 23.97 7.17
N THR A 345 8.40 24.27 6.45
CA THR A 345 8.77 25.63 6.01
C THR A 345 9.01 25.63 4.50
N GLU A 346 9.42 26.76 3.92
CA GLU A 346 9.82 26.78 2.50
C GLU A 346 11.04 25.88 2.22
N THR A 347 11.93 25.75 3.21
CA THR A 347 13.15 24.95 3.08
C THR A 347 12.96 23.51 3.57
N MET A 348 12.06 23.26 4.53
CA MET A 348 11.84 21.95 5.14
C MET A 348 10.59 21.23 4.59
N VAL A 349 10.73 19.92 4.33
CA VAL A 349 9.60 19.05 3.93
C VAL A 349 8.59 18.84 5.08
N GLU A 350 7.41 18.32 4.77
CA GLU A 350 6.36 18.02 5.75
C GLU A 350 6.88 17.06 6.85
N PRO A 351 6.47 17.24 8.13
CA PRO A 351 6.95 16.40 9.24
C PRO A 351 6.49 14.94 9.18
N ALA A 352 5.28 14.70 8.67
CA ALA A 352 4.75 13.35 8.47
C ALA A 352 5.62 12.59 7.46
N LYS A 353 6.16 11.43 7.87
CA LYS A 353 7.14 10.63 7.11
C LYS A 353 8.38 11.42 6.69
N ARG A 354 8.85 12.37 7.51
CA ARG A 354 9.99 13.23 7.14
C ARG A 354 11.21 12.43 6.70
N VAL A 355 11.56 11.34 7.38
CA VAL A 355 12.69 10.47 6.98
C VAL A 355 12.55 9.96 5.53
N LEU A 356 11.35 9.57 5.11
CA LEU A 356 11.07 9.09 3.75
C LEU A 356 11.00 10.22 2.73
N ARG A 357 10.52 11.40 3.12
CA ARG A 357 10.51 12.59 2.25
C ARG A 357 11.92 13.09 1.97
N LEU A 358 12.79 13.09 2.98
CA LEU A 358 14.20 13.43 2.81
C LEU A 358 14.90 12.42 1.91
N LEU A 359 14.61 11.12 2.07
CA LEU A 359 15.09 10.10 1.13
C LEU A 359 14.60 10.38 -0.30
N ALA A 360 13.33 10.75 -0.48
CA ALA A 360 12.82 11.13 -1.80
C ALA A 360 13.56 12.34 -2.40
N GLU A 361 13.90 13.37 -1.60
CA GLU A 361 14.74 14.49 -2.06
C GLU A 361 16.15 14.04 -2.47
N GLU A 362 16.79 13.15 -1.69
CA GLU A 362 18.11 12.59 -2.02
C GLU A 362 18.09 11.77 -3.32
N LEU A 363 16.96 11.12 -3.63
CA LEU A 363 16.75 10.38 -4.87
C LEU A 363 16.39 11.26 -6.07
N GLY A 364 16.30 12.59 -5.88
CA GLY A 364 15.94 13.56 -6.91
C GLY A 364 14.44 13.81 -7.08
N MET A 365 13.59 13.13 -6.31
CA MET A 365 12.12 13.21 -6.36
C MET A 365 11.60 14.38 -5.51
N ARG A 366 12.07 15.60 -5.79
CA ARG A 366 11.83 16.81 -4.99
C ARG A 366 10.36 17.20 -4.93
N SER A 367 9.64 17.09 -6.04
CA SER A 367 8.23 17.43 -6.09
C SER A 367 7.40 16.46 -5.25
N VAL A 368 7.68 15.16 -5.34
CA VAL A 368 7.02 14.13 -4.53
C VAL A 368 7.31 14.34 -3.04
N ALA A 369 8.56 14.62 -2.68
CA ALA A 369 8.95 14.86 -1.29
C ALA A 369 8.19 16.03 -0.64
N ARG A 370 7.88 17.07 -1.42
CA ARG A 370 7.22 18.31 -0.98
C ARG A 370 5.70 18.30 -1.15
N GLU A 371 5.14 17.30 -1.82
CA GLU A 371 3.70 17.19 -1.98
C GLU A 371 3.04 16.97 -0.61
N LYS A 372 2.18 17.92 -0.22
CA LYS A 372 1.44 17.85 1.03
C LYS A 372 0.45 16.69 0.98
N LYS A 373 0.34 15.92 2.07
CA LYS A 373 -0.80 14.99 2.20
C LYS A 373 -2.07 15.86 2.35
N ARG A 374 -2.83 16.03 1.27
CA ARG A 374 -4.04 16.90 1.21
C ARG A 374 -5.20 16.34 2.07
N ALA A 375 -5.03 16.18 3.37
CA ALA A 375 -6.08 15.73 4.30
C ALA A 375 -6.88 16.88 4.92
N ALA A 376 -6.41 18.13 4.81
CA ALA A 376 -6.95 19.24 5.61
C ALA A 376 -8.20 19.95 5.06
N ASN A 377 -8.43 19.98 3.73
CA ASN A 377 -9.50 20.81 3.17
C ASN A 377 -10.76 20.06 2.71
N MET A 378 -10.85 18.75 2.93
CA MET A 378 -12.09 17.97 2.73
C MET A 378 -12.17 16.78 3.70
N GLY A 379 -12.56 17.07 4.94
CA GLY A 379 -13.11 16.19 5.99
C GLY A 379 -12.97 14.66 5.89
N GLY A 380 -11.76 14.11 6.10
CA GLY A 380 -11.57 12.70 6.47
C GLY A 380 -10.11 12.20 6.36
N PRO A 381 -9.67 11.24 7.19
CA PRO A 381 -8.33 10.68 7.13
C PRO A 381 -8.11 9.93 5.80
N ARG A 382 -7.05 10.29 5.06
CA ARG A 382 -6.59 9.52 3.89
C ARG A 382 -5.78 8.30 4.35
N GLN A 383 -6.46 7.19 4.58
CA GLN A 383 -5.94 5.89 4.18
C GLN A 383 -6.07 5.77 2.66
N ILE A 384 -5.31 4.86 2.04
CA ILE A 384 -5.35 4.48 0.61
C ILE A 384 -6.67 4.95 -0.06
N GLN A 385 -6.62 6.07 -0.83
CA GLN A 385 -7.84 6.76 -1.35
C GLN A 385 -8.35 6.24 -2.69
N PHE A 386 -7.69 5.23 -3.20
CA PHE A 386 -8.25 4.18 -4.00
C PHE A 386 -9.70 3.83 -3.57
N GLY A 387 -10.66 4.30 -4.38
CA GLY A 387 -12.08 3.96 -4.23
C GLY A 387 -12.84 4.61 -3.06
N ALA A 388 -12.28 5.57 -2.31
CA ALA A 388 -12.94 6.07 -1.07
C ALA A 388 -14.29 6.79 -1.33
N LYS A 389 -14.59 7.10 -2.61
CA LYS A 389 -15.90 7.60 -3.04
C LYS A 389 -16.79 6.53 -3.71
N THR A 390 -16.28 5.34 -3.95
CA THR A 390 -16.99 4.17 -4.48
C THR A 390 -18.05 3.72 -3.46
N ALA A 391 -17.70 3.66 -2.17
CA ALA A 391 -18.63 3.45 -1.05
C ALA A 391 -19.76 4.49 -0.97
N LYS A 392 -19.42 5.77 -1.20
CA LYS A 392 -20.41 6.86 -1.20
C LYS A 392 -21.28 6.91 -2.44
N MET A 393 -21.16 5.99 -3.41
CA MET A 393 -21.97 6.03 -4.63
C MET A 393 -23.46 5.78 -4.35
N VAL A 394 -23.79 4.97 -3.33
CA VAL A 394 -25.17 4.55 -3.03
C VAL A 394 -25.87 5.48 -2.04
N SER A 395 -25.19 5.95 -0.97
CA SER A 395 -25.75 6.94 -0.04
C SER A 395 -24.71 8.02 0.31
N GLY A 396 -25.15 9.28 0.48
CA GLY A 396 -24.26 10.40 0.80
C GLY A 396 -23.78 10.44 2.25
N GLN A 397 -24.22 9.51 3.10
CA GLN A 397 -24.10 9.61 4.56
C GLN A 397 -23.29 8.48 5.23
N SER A 398 -22.79 7.48 4.51
CA SER A 398 -22.00 6.41 5.12
C SER A 398 -20.59 6.88 5.56
N LYS A 399 -20.19 6.47 6.77
CA LYS A 399 -18.83 6.57 7.32
C LYS A 399 -18.03 5.33 6.88
N GLY A 400 -16.70 5.47 6.79
CA GLY A 400 -15.83 4.36 6.38
C GLY A 400 -15.87 3.15 7.32
N THR A 401 -16.27 3.34 8.58
CA THR A 401 -16.44 2.26 9.58
C THR A 401 -17.79 1.57 9.52
N ASP A 402 -18.73 2.08 8.70
CA ASP A 402 -20.05 1.47 8.60
C ASP A 402 -19.93 0.11 7.90
N LEU A 403 -20.73 -0.85 8.35
CA LEU A 403 -20.82 -2.16 7.70
C LEU A 403 -21.43 -1.99 6.31
N ILE A 404 -20.90 -2.72 5.32
CA ILE A 404 -21.54 -2.79 4.01
C ILE A 404 -22.88 -3.52 4.15
N LEU A 405 -23.87 -3.06 3.38
CA LEU A 405 -25.27 -3.52 3.49
C LEU A 405 -25.43 -5.04 3.33
N GLU A 406 -24.56 -5.69 2.56
CA GLU A 406 -24.56 -7.15 2.33
C GLU A 406 -24.23 -7.98 3.58
N PHE A 407 -23.63 -7.37 4.61
CA PHE A 407 -23.34 -8.03 5.90
C PHE A 407 -24.16 -7.46 7.07
N ALA A 408 -25.14 -6.59 6.79
CA ALA A 408 -25.94 -5.90 7.81
C ALA A 408 -27.26 -6.63 8.16
N SER A 409 -27.49 -7.83 7.62
CA SER A 409 -28.68 -8.66 7.85
C SER A 409 -28.40 -9.87 8.72
#